data_AF-X1HNQ2-F1
#
_entry.id   AF-X1HNQ2-F1
#
_cell.length_a   1.000
_cell.length_b   1.000
_cell.length_c   1.000
_cell.angle_alpha   90.00
_cell.angle_beta   90.00
_cell.angle_gamma   90.00
#
_symmetry.space_group_name_H-M   'P 1'
#
loop_
_entity.id
_entity.type
_entity.pdbx_description
1 polymer ?
#
loop_
_entity_poly.entity_id
_entity_poly.type
_entity_poly.pdbx_seq_one_letter_code
_entity_poly.pdbx_strand_id
1 'polypeptide(L)'
;MDSLVETIEDTFLLSNYFPSLKLCVDTAHYILAGSDPMEVVKRFRHRIGYVHLKDYFQPQGEKKGKCSPDNFVELGRGNVGL
;
A
#
# COMPACT_ATOMS: atom_id res chain seq x y z
N MET A 1 -0.13 -9.70 6.66
CA MET A 1 -0.66 -8.37 6.96
C MET A 1 -2.02 -8.63 7.57
N ASP A 2 -2.34 -7.91 8.65
CA ASP A 2 -3.48 -8.15 9.54
C ASP A 2 -4.02 -6.80 10.02
N SER A 3 -4.47 -5.97 9.07
CA SER A 3 -4.99 -4.63 9.32
C SER A 3 -6.32 -4.40 8.60
N LEU A 4 -7.05 -3.35 9.01
CA LEU A 4 -8.39 -3.05 8.49
C LEU A 4 -8.39 -2.43 7.08
N VAL A 5 -7.26 -1.88 6.62
CA VAL A 5 -7.16 -1.16 5.34
C VAL A 5 -5.88 -1.58 4.63
N GLU A 6 -6.01 -2.55 3.73
CA GLU A 6 -4.88 -3.13 3.00
C GLU A 6 -5.05 -2.97 1.49
N THR A 7 -6.28 -3.13 1.02
CA THR A 7 -6.61 -3.13 -0.41
C THR A 7 -7.22 -1.81 -0.87
N ILE A 8 -7.32 -1.63 -2.18
CA ILE A 8 -8.07 -0.51 -2.75
C ILE A 8 -9.57 -0.59 -2.41
N GLU A 9 -10.12 -1.80 -2.29
CA GLU A 9 -11.50 -2.02 -1.84
C GLU A 9 -11.70 -1.54 -0.40
N ASP A 10 -10.79 -1.86 0.52
CA ASP A 10 -10.85 -1.38 1.90
C ASP A 10 -10.75 0.14 1.96
N THR A 11 -9.86 0.71 1.14
CA THR A 11 -9.68 2.16 1.02
C THR A 11 -10.96 2.84 0.51
N PHE A 12 -11.64 2.22 -0.45
CA PHE A 12 -12.92 2.67 -0.94
C PHE A 12 -14.01 2.63 0.13
N LEU A 13 -14.12 1.52 0.86
CA LEU A 13 -15.07 1.37 1.96
C LEU A 13 -14.81 2.41 3.05
N LEU A 14 -13.57 2.56 3.51
CA LEU A 14 -13.17 3.56 4.49
C LEU A 14 -13.54 4.98 4.03
N SER A 15 -13.29 5.31 2.77
CA SER A 15 -13.61 6.63 2.21
C SER A 15 -15.12 6.92 2.21
N ASN A 16 -15.97 5.90 2.12
CA ASN A 16 -17.42 6.08 2.19
C ASN A 16 -17.90 6.30 3.63
N TYR A 17 -17.33 5.58 4.59
CA TYR A 17 -17.68 5.74 6.02
C TYR A 17 -17.13 7.03 6.63
N PHE A 18 -15.98 7.52 6.16
CA PHE A 18 -15.32 8.70 6.72
C PHE A 18 -14.95 9.75 5.64
N PRO A 19 -15.94 10.51 5.13
CA PRO A 19 -15.74 11.45 4.02
C PRO A 19 -14.90 12.68 4.36
N SER A 20 -14.29 12.82 5.53
CA SER A 20 -13.32 13.90 5.83
C SER A 20 -11.91 13.38 6.09
N LEU A 21 -11.74 12.05 6.21
CA LEU A 21 -10.46 11.44 6.51
C LEU A 21 -9.46 11.65 5.36
N LYS A 22 -8.21 11.90 5.74
CA LYS A 22 -7.06 11.97 4.83
C LYS A 22 -6.30 10.64 4.85
N LEU A 23 -5.86 10.20 3.68
CA LEU A 23 -5.13 8.95 3.50
C LEU A 23 -3.62 9.17 3.61
N CYS A 24 -2.95 8.23 4.27
CA CYS A 24 -1.52 7.99 4.12
C CYS A 24 -1.34 6.85 3.12
N VAL A 25 -0.93 7.17 1.90
CA VAL A 25 -0.71 6.16 0.85
C VAL A 25 0.67 5.53 1.07
N ASP A 26 0.72 4.24 1.34
CA ASP A 26 1.97 3.46 1.46
C ASP A 26 2.10 2.52 0.27
N THR A 27 3.10 2.78 -0.57
CA THR A 27 3.19 2.11 -1.87
C THR A 27 3.53 0.63 -1.75
N ALA A 28 4.45 0.26 -0.86
CA ALA A 28 4.82 -1.15 -0.66
C ALA A 28 3.67 -1.97 -0.06
N HIS A 29 2.92 -1.40 0.89
CA HIS A 29 1.79 -2.12 1.49
C HIS A 29 0.69 -2.44 0.47
N TYR A 30 0.29 -1.48 -0.37
CA TYR A 30 -0.71 -1.75 -1.41
C TYR A 30 -0.25 -2.87 -2.35
N ILE A 31 1.01 -2.82 -2.82
CA ILE A 31 1.54 -3.86 -3.71
C ILE A 31 1.51 -5.24 -3.04
N LEU A 32 1.94 -5.33 -1.78
CA LEU A 32 1.95 -6.59 -1.02
C LEU A 32 0.55 -7.12 -0.70
N ALA A 33 -0.44 -6.24 -0.58
CA ALA A 33 -1.85 -6.58 -0.47
C ALA A 33 -2.48 -6.94 -1.84
N GLY A 34 -1.72 -6.86 -2.94
CA GLY A 34 -2.18 -7.17 -4.29
C GLY A 34 -2.94 -6.04 -4.98
N SER A 35 -2.85 -4.81 -4.47
CA SER A 35 -3.44 -3.59 -5.04
C SER A 35 -2.40 -2.76 -5.77
N ASP A 36 -2.80 -2.06 -6.84
CA ASP A 36 -1.94 -1.08 -7.52
C ASP A 36 -1.99 0.27 -6.77
N PRO A 37 -0.87 0.74 -6.17
CA PRO A 37 -0.84 2.03 -5.48
C PRO A 37 -1.15 3.20 -6.43
N MET A 38 -0.86 3.09 -7.73
CA MET A 38 -1.19 4.14 -8.69
C MET A 38 -2.68 4.27 -8.93
N GLU A 39 -3.45 3.17 -8.82
CA GLU A 39 -4.91 3.22 -8.87
C GLU A 39 -5.46 3.98 -7.65
N VAL A 40 -4.94 3.70 -6.46
CA VAL A 40 -5.30 4.40 -5.21
C VAL A 40 -5.02 5.90 -5.35
N VAL A 41 -3.83 6.26 -5.85
CA VAL A 41 -3.46 7.68 -6.05
C VAL A 41 -4.42 8.36 -7.00
N LYS A 42 -4.71 7.76 -8.17
CA LYS A 42 -5.60 8.38 -9.18
C LYS A 42 -7.02 8.57 -8.65
N ARG A 43 -7.56 7.57 -7.95
CA ARG A 43 -8.93 7.54 -7.43
C ARG A 43 -9.12 8.45 -6.23
N PHE A 44 -8.16 8.47 -5.30
CA PHE A 44 -8.27 9.17 -4.03
C PHE A 44 -7.37 10.41 -3.92
N ARG A 45 -6.81 10.93 -5.02
CA ARG A 45 -5.88 12.09 -5.04
C ARG A 45 -6.26 13.27 -4.14
N HIS A 46 -7.55 13.60 -4.07
CA HIS A 46 -8.06 14.73 -3.27
C HIS A 46 -8.10 14.44 -1.75
N ARG A 47 -7.84 13.19 -1.36
CA ARG A 47 -7.85 12.69 0.02
C ARG A 47 -6.45 12.38 0.53
N ILE A 48 -5.44 12.37 -0.31
CA ILE A 48 -4.06 12.09 0.12
C ILE A 48 -3.59 13.25 1.00
N GLY A 49 -3.27 12.94 2.26
CA GLY A 49 -2.62 13.88 3.19
C GLY A 49 -1.13 13.61 3.36
N TYR A 50 -0.71 12.36 3.12
CA TYR A 50 0.68 11.94 3.28
C TYR A 50 0.99 10.74 2.37
N VAL A 51 2.27 10.54 2.06
CA VAL A 51 2.74 9.43 1.24
C VAL A 51 3.98 8.79 1.88
N HIS A 52 3.93 7.49 2.09
CA HIS A 52 5.10 6.64 2.25
C HIS A 52 5.47 6.09 0.87
N LEU A 53 6.44 6.74 0.22
CA LEU A 53 7.08 6.17 -0.96
C LEU A 53 8.09 5.15 -0.45
N LYS A 54 7.74 3.87 -0.56
CA LYS A 54 8.40 2.78 0.12
C LYS A 54 8.49 1.57 -0.78
N ASP A 55 9.67 0.95 -0.82
CA ASP A 55 9.95 -0.23 -1.65
C ASP A 55 10.17 -1.47 -0.77
N TYR A 56 10.03 -2.65 -1.37
CA TYR A 56 10.09 -3.93 -0.68
C TYR A 56 10.82 -4.97 -1.51
N PHE A 57 11.69 -5.75 -0.87
CA PHE A 57 12.31 -6.92 -1.46
C PHE A 57 11.55 -8.17 -1.02
N GLN A 58 10.76 -8.76 -1.91
CA GLN A 58 10.06 -10.01 -1.67
C GLN A 58 10.97 -11.21 -1.93
N PRO A 59 11.36 -11.97 -0.89
CA PRO A 59 12.18 -13.16 -1.07
C PRO A 59 11.44 -14.25 -1.85
N GLN A 60 12.20 -15.05 -2.60
CA GLN A 60 11.63 -16.13 -3.38
C GLN A 60 10.95 -17.18 -2.46
N GLY A 61 9.69 -17.50 -2.76
CA GLY A 61 8.90 -18.44 -1.95
C GLY A 61 8.14 -17.82 -0.78
N GLU A 62 8.22 -16.50 -0.56
CA GLU A 62 7.35 -15.81 0.39
C GLU A 62 5.89 -15.84 -0.09
N LYS A 63 4.98 -16.30 0.77
CA LYS A 63 3.55 -16.35 0.45
C LYS A 63 3.00 -14.91 0.32
N LYS A 64 2.15 -14.68 -0.69
CA LYS A 64 1.37 -13.44 -0.82
C LYS A 64 0.63 -13.14 0.49
N GLY A 65 0.63 -11.87 0.90
CA GLY A 65 0.05 -11.42 2.17
C GLY A 65 0.94 -11.57 3.40
N LYS A 66 2.12 -12.21 3.30
CA LYS A 66 3.15 -12.14 4.35
C LYS A 66 4.08 -10.96 4.05
N CYS A 67 4.29 -10.12 5.06
CA CYS A 67 5.15 -8.96 4.99
C CYS A 67 6.10 -9.01 6.18
N SER A 68 7.40 -9.01 5.93
CA SER A 68 8.42 -8.91 6.97
C SER A 68 8.92 -7.47 7.06
N PRO A 69 8.96 -6.83 8.25
CA PRO A 69 9.56 -5.51 8.42
C PRO A 69 11.01 -5.43 7.92
N ASP A 70 11.76 -6.52 8.03
CA ASP A 70 13.17 -6.60 7.63
C ASP A 70 13.39 -6.54 6.11
N ASN A 71 12.32 -6.70 5.33
CA ASN A 71 12.37 -6.74 3.87
C ASN A 71 12.01 -5.39 3.22
N PHE A 72 11.69 -4.37 4.01
CA PHE A 72 11.57 -3.01 3.49
C PHE A 72 12.96 -2.44 3.20
N VAL A 73 13.09 -1.83 2.02
CA VAL A 73 14.37 -1.39 1.49
C VAL A 73 14.26 0.01 0.92
N GLU A 74 15.41 0.62 0.63
CA GLU A 74 15.46 1.90 -0.08
C GLU A 74 14.82 1.78 -1.48
N LEU A 75 14.36 2.92 -2.01
CA LEU A 75 13.73 2.98 -3.33
C LEU A 75 14.65 2.46 -4.43
N GLY A 76 14.13 1.59 -5.28
CA GLY A 76 14.87 0.96 -6.38
C GLY A 76 15.75 -0.21 -5.96
N ARG A 77 15.69 -0.61 -4.68
CA ARG A 77 16.37 -1.82 -4.16
C ARG A 77 15.41 -2.99 -3.97
N GLY A 78 14.10 -2.76 -4.08
CA GLY A 78 13.09 -3.80 -4.03
C GLY A 78 12.88 -4.49 -5.37
N ASN A 79 11.93 -5.43 -5.38
CA ASN A 79 11.59 -6.24 -6.54
C ASN A 79 10.07 -6.39 -6.73
N VAL A 80 9.28 -5.58 -6.04
CA VAL A 80 7.81 -5.63 -6.09
C VAL A 80 7.22 -4.76 -7.21
N GLY A 81 8.06 -4.10 -8.00
CA GLY A 81 7.63 -3.33 -9.17
C GLY A 81 7.08 -1.94 -8.83
N LEU A 82 7.68 -1.27 -7.83
CA LEU A 82 7.48 0.14 -7.58
C LEU A 82 8.22 1.02 -8.60
#